data_AF-A0A0D0AQK9-F1
#
_entry.id   AF-A0A0D0AQK9-F1
#
_cell.length_a   1.000
_cell.length_b   1.000
_cell.length_c   1.000
_cell.angle_alpha   90.00
_cell.angle_beta   90.00
_cell.angle_gamma   90.00
#
_symmetry.space_group_name_H-M   'P 1'
#
loop_
_entity.id
_entity.type
_entity.pdbx_description
1 polymer ?
#
loop_
_entity_poly.entity_id
_entity_poly.type
_entity_poly.pdbx_seq_one_letter_code
_entity_poly.pdbx_strand_id
1 'polypeptide(L)'
;MEELIKTCPTPAIAVAPKPIPTKEIFSLDIDDSIWDDFGLGEGDDEGNPPLWAFDEQVQAGICSILLRDRCNKELLQVKHECGVLCEWFSEEWTVIIHTITNTHDLHTLHQLHQCHQDLVLLCVLWRKALSAIPELEMVDYWGPTEDEVEAMQSKLYLDKVEDNEEEDGEHEEPDEDKLDIGLLEYIDAVDIAESVEEGDV
;
A
#
# COMPACT_ATOMS: atom_id res chain seq x y z
N MET A 1 34.47 -1.89 -33.96
CA MET A 1 34.64 -3.17 -34.69
C MET A 1 34.84 -2.98 -36.18
N GLU A 2 34.11 -2.08 -36.86
CA GLU A 2 34.34 -1.77 -38.28
C GLU A 2 35.77 -1.29 -38.58
N GLU A 3 36.40 -0.57 -37.64
CA GLU A 3 37.79 -0.15 -37.79
C GLU A 3 38.79 -1.31 -37.69
N LEU A 4 38.46 -2.39 -36.97
CA LEU A 4 39.31 -3.58 -36.86
C LEU A 4 39.28 -4.44 -38.13
N ILE A 5 38.16 -4.43 -38.87
CA ILE A 5 38.00 -5.08 -40.17
C ILE A 5 38.86 -4.38 -41.23
N LYS A 6 39.01 -3.06 -41.13
CA LYS A 6 39.90 -2.27 -42.01
C LYS A 6 41.38 -2.53 -41.74
N THR A 7 41.76 -2.91 -40.52
CA THR A 7 43.16 -3.16 -40.13
C THR A 7 43.64 -4.61 -40.33
N CYS A 8 42.80 -5.49 -40.87
CA CYS A 8 43.14 -6.83 -41.39
C CYS A 8 44.05 -7.70 -40.47
N PRO A 9 43.47 -8.25 -39.40
CA PRO A 9 43.80 -9.63 -39.02
C PRO A 9 42.54 -10.47 -38.76
N THR A 10 41.49 -10.31 -39.59
CA THR A 10 40.25 -11.10 -39.47
C THR A 10 40.03 -11.99 -40.70
N PRO A 11 39.53 -13.24 -40.53
CA PRO A 11 39.26 -14.17 -41.63
C PRO A 11 38.37 -13.55 -42.71
N ALA A 12 38.61 -13.88 -43.98
CA ALA A 12 37.98 -13.26 -45.15
C ALA A 12 36.43 -13.38 -45.23
N ILE A 13 35.81 -14.15 -44.32
CA ILE A 13 34.35 -14.39 -44.26
C ILE A 13 33.74 -13.76 -42.99
N ALA A 14 34.50 -12.98 -42.23
CA ALA A 14 34.00 -12.32 -41.03
C ALA A 14 33.02 -11.19 -41.40
N VAL A 15 31.72 -11.46 -41.26
CA VAL A 15 30.67 -10.45 -41.31
C VAL A 15 30.56 -9.81 -39.93
N ALA A 16 30.61 -8.49 -39.86
CA ALA A 16 30.42 -7.78 -38.60
C ALA A 16 29.00 -8.05 -38.07
N PRO A 17 28.84 -8.43 -36.78
CA PRO A 17 27.53 -8.41 -36.14
C PRO A 17 26.93 -7.01 -36.28
N LYS A 18 25.60 -6.93 -36.44
CA LYS A 18 24.90 -5.65 -36.44
C LYS A 18 25.23 -4.92 -35.13
N PRO A 19 25.61 -3.63 -35.18
CA PRO A 19 25.93 -2.88 -33.99
C PRO A 19 24.70 -2.84 -33.08
N ILE A 20 24.85 -3.27 -31.83
CA ILE A 20 23.76 -3.25 -30.86
C ILE A 20 23.55 -1.77 -30.46
N PRO A 21 22.33 -1.21 -30.58
CA PRO A 21 22.07 0.20 -30.27
C PRO A 21 22.24 0.49 -28.78
N THR A 22 23.42 0.95 -28.36
CA THR A 22 23.81 1.09 -26.94
C THR A 22 22.96 2.03 -26.10
N LYS A 23 22.17 2.91 -26.73
CA LYS A 23 21.29 3.86 -26.02
C LYS A 23 19.94 3.25 -25.62
N GLU A 24 19.50 2.21 -26.34
CA GLU A 24 18.16 1.60 -26.15
C GLU A 24 18.22 0.25 -25.42
N ILE A 25 19.41 -0.37 -25.32
CA ILE A 25 19.60 -1.64 -24.59
C ILE A 25 19.26 -1.49 -23.10
N PHE A 26 19.52 -0.31 -22.52
CA PHE A 26 19.30 -0.04 -21.09
C PHE A 26 18.06 0.80 -20.81
N SER A 27 17.30 1.16 -21.85
CA SER A 27 15.99 1.82 -21.70
C SER A 27 14.85 0.82 -21.68
N LEU A 28 15.17 -0.47 -21.75
CA LEU A 28 14.23 -1.58 -21.69
C LEU A 28 13.74 -1.76 -20.26
N ASP A 29 12.46 -1.51 -20.04
CA ASP A 29 11.80 -1.77 -18.77
C ASP A 29 11.35 -3.23 -18.67
N ILE A 30 11.04 -3.69 -17.47
CA ILE A 30 10.53 -5.05 -17.22
C ILE A 30 9.16 -5.25 -17.90
N ASP A 31 8.43 -4.16 -18.13
CA ASP A 31 7.08 -4.14 -18.68
C ASP A 31 7.06 -4.09 -20.22
N ASP A 32 8.23 -4.01 -20.86
CA ASP A 32 8.30 -3.93 -22.32
C ASP A 32 7.94 -5.26 -22.98
N SER A 33 7.14 -5.21 -24.04
CA SER A 33 6.59 -6.37 -24.77
C SER A 33 7.65 -7.29 -25.41
N ILE A 34 8.93 -6.93 -25.35
CA ILE A 34 10.02 -7.84 -25.77
C ILE A 34 10.16 -9.02 -24.82
N TRP A 35 9.76 -8.87 -23.55
CA TRP A 35 9.81 -9.92 -22.54
C TRP A 35 8.64 -10.92 -22.67
N ASP A 36 7.60 -10.55 -23.42
CA ASP A 36 6.45 -11.44 -23.73
C ASP A 36 6.77 -12.46 -24.84
N ASP A 37 7.81 -12.23 -25.65
CA ASP A 37 8.21 -13.19 -26.67
C ASP A 37 9.10 -14.28 -26.05
N PHE A 38 8.52 -15.46 -25.81
CA PHE A 38 9.23 -16.63 -25.29
C PHE A 38 10.28 -17.21 -26.27
N GLY A 39 10.45 -16.63 -27.46
CA GLY A 39 11.44 -17.09 -28.45
C GLY A 39 11.11 -18.46 -29.02
N LEU A 40 9.85 -18.87 -28.95
CA LEU A 40 9.35 -20.19 -29.37
C LEU A 40 8.82 -20.20 -30.82
N GLY A 41 9.25 -19.23 -31.64
CA GLY A 41 8.83 -19.09 -33.03
C GLY A 41 9.96 -19.32 -34.04
N GLU A 42 9.74 -20.29 -34.94
CA GLU A 42 10.45 -20.55 -36.22
C GLU A 42 11.79 -21.30 -36.19
N GLY A 43 12.06 -22.11 -35.16
CA GLY A 43 13.04 -23.20 -35.25
C GLY A 43 12.34 -24.54 -35.50
N ASP A 44 12.93 -25.40 -36.33
CA ASP A 44 12.50 -26.78 -36.68
C ASP A 44 12.55 -27.75 -35.47
N ASP A 45 12.45 -27.25 -34.23
CA ASP A 45 12.46 -28.04 -33.01
C ASP A 45 11.02 -28.46 -32.65
N GLU A 46 10.76 -29.73 -32.93
CA GLU A 46 9.47 -30.39 -33.08
C GLU A 46 8.83 -30.75 -31.72
N GLY A 47 8.59 -29.74 -30.88
CA GLY A 47 7.91 -29.90 -29.60
C GLY A 47 6.88 -28.80 -29.38
N ASN A 48 5.61 -29.18 -29.11
CA ASN A 48 4.63 -28.20 -28.63
C ASN A 48 5.20 -27.47 -27.40
N PRO A 49 5.13 -26.13 -27.35
CA PRO A 49 5.60 -25.37 -26.21
C PRO A 49 4.87 -25.83 -24.94
N PRO A 50 5.53 -25.77 -23.76
CA PRO A 50 4.89 -26.16 -22.52
C PRO A 50 3.67 -25.27 -22.25
N LEU A 51 2.61 -25.84 -21.67
CA LEU A 51 1.33 -25.15 -21.53
C LEU A 51 1.43 -23.81 -20.77
N TRP A 52 2.34 -23.68 -19.79
CA TRP A 52 2.55 -22.42 -19.08
C TRP A 52 3.10 -21.28 -19.96
N ALA A 53 3.67 -21.58 -21.13
CA ALA A 53 4.23 -20.60 -22.06
C ALA A 53 3.27 -20.22 -23.20
N PHE A 54 2.22 -21.00 -23.44
CA PHE A 54 1.33 -20.82 -24.60
C PHE A 54 -0.16 -20.75 -24.25
N ASP A 55 -0.58 -21.41 -23.16
CA ASP A 55 -1.98 -21.42 -22.72
C ASP A 55 -2.22 -20.28 -21.71
N GLU A 56 -2.96 -19.27 -22.17
CA GLU A 56 -3.35 -18.10 -21.38
C GLU A 56 -4.12 -18.47 -20.11
N GLN A 57 -4.93 -19.54 -20.14
CA GLN A 57 -5.65 -20.00 -18.94
C GLN A 57 -4.69 -20.62 -17.92
N VAL A 58 -3.67 -21.33 -18.39
CA VAL A 58 -2.62 -21.89 -17.51
C VAL A 58 -1.79 -20.75 -16.90
N GLN A 59 -1.45 -19.73 -17.68
CA GLN A 59 -0.75 -18.54 -17.18
C GLN A 59 -1.59 -17.78 -16.15
N ALA A 60 -2.85 -17.48 -16.46
CA ALA A 60 -3.77 -16.82 -15.56
C ALA A 60 -3.97 -17.62 -14.26
N GLY A 61 -4.05 -18.95 -14.37
CA GLY A 61 -4.13 -19.86 -13.21
C GLY A 61 -2.87 -19.80 -12.34
N ILE A 62 -1.69 -19.85 -12.94
CA ILE A 62 -0.41 -19.71 -12.23
C ILE A 62 -0.32 -18.35 -11.53
N CYS A 63 -0.61 -17.25 -12.24
CA CYS A 63 -0.61 -15.91 -11.66
C CYS A 63 -1.60 -15.79 -10.50
N SER A 64 -2.80 -16.36 -10.64
CA SER A 64 -3.82 -16.36 -9.58
C SER A 64 -3.36 -17.10 -8.32
N ILE A 65 -2.71 -18.26 -8.47
CA ILE A 65 -2.16 -19.01 -7.33
C ILE A 65 -1.03 -18.22 -6.66
N LEU A 66 -0.10 -17.67 -7.45
CA LEU A 66 1.03 -16.89 -6.92
C LEU A 66 0.56 -15.62 -6.21
N LEU A 67 -0.46 -14.94 -6.76
CA LEU A 67 -1.06 -13.77 -6.14
C LEU A 67 -1.72 -14.13 -4.80
N ARG A 68 -2.50 -15.21 -4.76
CA ARG A 68 -3.10 -15.71 -3.52
C ARG A 68 -2.03 -16.04 -2.48
N ASP A 69 -0.97 -16.73 -2.87
CA ASP A 69 0.12 -17.10 -1.97
C ASP A 69 0.89 -15.86 -1.46
N ARG A 70 1.05 -14.83 -2.32
CA ARG A 70 1.57 -13.52 -1.90
C ARG A 70 0.64 -12.86 -0.90
N CYS A 71 -0.66 -12.75 -1.17
CA CYS A 71 -1.63 -12.17 -0.25
C CYS A 71 -1.60 -12.86 1.12
N ASN A 72 -1.50 -14.19 1.15
CA ASN A 72 -1.39 -14.96 2.39
C ASN A 72 -0.11 -14.61 3.17
N LYS A 73 1.03 -14.47 2.48
CA LYS A 73 2.29 -14.09 3.09
C LYS A 73 2.23 -12.66 3.64
N GLU A 74 1.73 -11.71 2.85
CA GLU A 74 1.58 -10.32 3.28
C GLU A 74 0.64 -10.23 4.49
N LEU A 75 -0.48 -10.94 4.49
CA LEU A 75 -1.39 -10.99 5.64
C LEU A 75 -0.70 -11.53 6.89
N LEU A 76 0.13 -12.59 6.76
CA LEU A 76 0.91 -13.12 7.89
C LEU A 76 1.93 -12.10 8.41
N GLN A 77 2.56 -11.36 7.51
CA GLN A 77 3.50 -10.30 7.86
C GLN A 77 2.80 -9.15 8.59
N VAL A 78 1.67 -8.67 8.06
CA VAL A 78 0.86 -7.63 8.70
C VAL A 78 0.41 -8.07 10.10
N LYS A 79 -0.03 -9.33 10.27
CA LYS A 79 -0.35 -9.89 11.60
C LYS A 79 0.82 -9.80 12.57
N HIS A 80 2.01 -10.16 12.12
CA HIS A 80 3.21 -10.10 12.94
C HIS A 80 3.56 -8.65 13.32
N GLU A 81 3.55 -7.74 12.35
CA GLU A 81 3.83 -6.32 12.55
C GLU A 81 2.81 -5.66 13.48
N CYS A 82 1.52 -6.01 13.36
CA CYS A 82 0.48 -5.56 14.28
C CYS A 82 0.74 -6.04 15.71
N GLY A 83 1.19 -7.29 15.90
CA GLY A 83 1.59 -7.79 17.21
C GLY A 83 2.73 -6.98 17.84
N VAL A 84 3.77 -6.68 17.05
CA VAL A 84 4.91 -5.84 17.49
C VAL A 84 4.45 -4.42 17.82
N LEU A 85 3.55 -3.86 17.02
CA LEU A 85 2.96 -2.54 17.25
C LEU A 85 2.20 -2.49 18.58
N CYS A 86 1.37 -3.49 18.88
CA CYS A 86 0.66 -3.58 20.16
C CYS A 86 1.61 -3.72 21.36
N GLU A 87 2.64 -4.55 21.23
CA GLU A 87 3.66 -4.73 22.26
C GLU A 87 4.37 -3.41 22.56
N TRP A 88 4.90 -2.76 21.52
CA TRP A 88 5.55 -1.46 21.63
C TRP A 88 4.65 -0.42 22.30
N PHE A 89 3.40 -0.31 21.83
CA PHE A 89 2.47 0.65 22.39
C PHE A 89 2.19 0.38 23.88
N SER A 90 2.02 -0.89 24.27
CA SER A 90 1.76 -1.25 25.66
C SER A 90 2.92 -0.91 26.59
N GLU A 91 4.16 -1.07 26.13
CA GLU A 91 5.37 -0.71 26.87
C GLU A 91 5.47 0.81 27.04
N GLU A 92 5.37 1.56 25.94
CA GLU A 92 5.44 3.02 25.96
C GLU A 92 4.33 3.62 26.83
N TRP A 93 3.10 3.11 26.69
CA TRP A 93 1.98 3.53 27.51
C TRP A 93 2.27 3.35 29.01
N THR A 94 2.77 2.18 29.38
CA THR A 94 3.13 1.88 30.78
C THR A 94 4.22 2.81 31.30
N VAL A 95 5.25 3.08 30.48
CA VAL A 95 6.34 4.00 30.83
C VAL A 95 5.84 5.42 31.03
N ILE A 96 4.98 5.93 30.13
CA ILE A 96 4.43 7.28 30.25
C ILE A 96 3.57 7.41 31.52
N ILE A 97 2.64 6.47 31.75
CA ILE A 97 1.81 6.50 32.96
C ILE A 97 2.68 6.43 34.23
N HIS A 98 3.67 5.54 34.25
CA HIS A 98 4.58 5.41 35.39
C HIS A 98 5.42 6.68 35.60
N THR A 99 5.91 7.31 34.55
CA THR A 99 6.73 8.53 34.67
C THR A 99 5.88 9.73 35.09
N ILE A 100 4.65 9.87 34.61
CA ILE A 100 3.70 10.90 35.07
C ILE A 100 3.44 10.76 36.57
N THR A 101 3.19 9.55 37.06
CA THR A 101 2.90 9.33 38.49
C THR A 101 4.08 9.62 39.43
N ASN A 102 5.32 9.44 38.96
CA ASN A 102 6.52 9.59 39.78
C ASN A 102 7.26 10.93 39.61
N THR A 103 6.92 11.72 38.59
CA THR A 103 7.60 12.99 38.32
C THR A 103 6.94 14.11 39.12
N HIS A 104 7.74 14.95 39.75
CA HIS A 104 7.28 16.11 40.53
C HIS A 104 7.65 17.45 39.88
N ASP A 105 8.44 17.42 38.82
CA ASP A 105 8.79 18.61 38.04
C ASP A 105 7.66 19.01 37.10
N LEU A 106 7.22 20.26 37.18
CA LEU A 106 6.06 20.77 36.45
C LEU A 106 6.30 20.82 34.93
N HIS A 107 7.52 21.18 34.50
CA HIS A 107 7.85 21.27 33.08
C HIS A 107 7.87 19.90 32.42
N THR A 108 8.51 18.94 33.08
CA THR A 108 8.55 17.54 32.63
C THR A 108 7.14 16.94 32.60
N LEU A 109 6.31 17.20 33.62
CA LEU A 109 4.92 16.75 33.65
C LEU A 109 4.09 17.29 32.49
N HIS A 110 4.24 18.56 32.13
CA HIS A 110 3.54 19.14 30.98
C HIS A 110 3.90 18.41 29.68
N GLN A 111 5.19 18.16 29.45
CA GLN A 111 5.66 17.42 28.27
C GLN A 111 5.15 15.97 28.26
N LEU A 112 5.14 15.30 29.41
CA LEU A 112 4.61 13.94 29.53
C LEU A 112 3.09 13.90 29.27
N HIS A 113 2.34 14.90 29.71
CA HIS A 113 0.91 15.02 29.40
C HIS A 113 0.64 15.25 27.92
N GLN A 114 1.47 16.04 27.23
CA GLN A 114 1.39 16.19 25.78
C GLN A 114 1.67 14.85 25.07
N CYS A 115 2.77 14.18 25.44
CA CYS A 115 3.12 12.90 24.86
C CYS A 115 2.04 11.82 25.12
N HIS A 116 1.41 11.83 26.30
CA HIS A 116 0.26 11.00 26.60
C HIS A 116 -0.91 11.27 25.64
N GLN A 117 -1.26 12.54 25.39
CA GLN A 117 -2.32 12.90 24.44
C GLN A 117 -1.97 12.44 23.02
N ASP A 118 -0.73 12.62 22.60
CA ASP A 118 -0.25 12.16 21.29
C ASP A 118 -0.35 10.64 21.15
N LEU A 119 -0.01 9.87 22.21
CA LEU A 119 -0.19 8.42 22.21
C LEU A 119 -1.66 8.01 22.14
N VAL A 120 -2.56 8.70 22.84
CA VAL A 120 -4.01 8.41 22.72
C VAL A 120 -4.48 8.67 21.30
N LEU A 121 -4.08 9.80 20.70
CA LEU A 121 -4.38 10.11 19.30
C LEU A 121 -3.86 9.03 18.35
N LEU A 122 -2.62 8.61 18.52
CA LEU A 122 -2.00 7.55 17.73
C LEU A 122 -2.80 6.24 17.84
N CYS A 123 -3.23 5.89 19.05
CA CYS A 123 -4.07 4.73 19.30
C CYS A 123 -5.41 4.80 18.55
N VAL A 124 -6.08 5.96 18.56
CA VAL A 124 -7.33 6.17 17.79
C VAL A 124 -7.11 5.93 16.30
N LEU A 125 -6.05 6.53 15.74
CA LEU A 125 -5.73 6.41 14.31
C LEU A 125 -5.40 4.96 13.93
N TRP A 126 -4.60 4.27 14.75
CA TRP A 126 -4.24 2.89 14.50
C TRP A 126 -5.43 1.94 14.64
N ARG A 127 -6.29 2.11 15.66
CA ARG A 127 -7.52 1.31 15.78
C ARG A 127 -8.41 1.45 14.54
N LYS A 128 -8.56 2.66 14.00
CA LYS A 128 -9.31 2.91 12.76
C LYS A 128 -8.65 2.28 11.52
N ALA A 129 -7.33 2.35 11.41
CA ALA A 129 -6.61 1.72 10.30
C ALA A 129 -6.69 0.19 10.35
N LEU A 130 -6.63 -0.38 11.56
CA LEU A 130 -6.63 -1.82 11.77
C LEU A 130 -8.04 -2.42 11.69
N SER A 131 -9.11 -1.66 11.98
CA SER A 131 -10.49 -2.12 11.78
C SER A 131 -10.83 -2.41 10.32
N ALA A 132 -10.06 -1.86 9.36
CA ALA A 132 -10.22 -2.15 7.94
C ALA A 132 -9.73 -3.56 7.54
N ILE A 133 -9.01 -4.26 8.44
CA ILE A 133 -8.44 -5.59 8.19
C ILE A 133 -9.05 -6.59 9.18
N PRO A 134 -10.24 -7.17 8.89
CA PRO A 134 -10.99 -8.00 9.83
C PRO A 134 -10.28 -9.30 10.22
N GLU A 135 -9.33 -9.80 9.41
CA GLU A 135 -8.58 -11.03 9.68
C GLU A 135 -7.54 -10.88 10.80
N LEU A 136 -7.34 -9.67 11.34
CA LEU A 136 -6.43 -9.39 12.44
C LEU A 136 -7.08 -9.68 13.79
N GLU A 137 -6.78 -10.85 14.36
CA GLU A 137 -7.01 -11.10 15.79
C GLU A 137 -6.01 -10.28 16.61
N MET A 138 -6.45 -9.12 17.10
CA MET A 138 -5.66 -8.26 17.97
C MET A 138 -5.84 -8.64 19.44
N VAL A 139 -4.85 -8.31 20.27
CA VAL A 139 -4.96 -8.43 21.74
C VAL A 139 -6.04 -7.47 22.22
N ASP A 140 -7.00 -7.93 23.03
CA ASP A 140 -8.16 -7.13 23.44
C ASP A 140 -7.82 -5.88 24.28
N TYR A 141 -6.64 -5.84 24.90
CA TYR A 141 -6.23 -4.76 25.80
C TYR A 141 -4.79 -4.32 25.53
N TRP A 142 -4.62 -3.44 24.54
CA TRP A 142 -3.38 -2.67 24.37
C TRP A 142 -3.71 -1.18 24.43
N GLY A 143 -3.17 -0.50 25.44
CA GLY A 143 -3.20 0.96 25.53
C GLY A 143 -4.30 1.59 26.41
N PRO A 144 -4.85 2.76 26.00
CA PRO A 144 -5.73 3.59 26.82
C PRO A 144 -7.08 2.92 27.10
N THR A 145 -7.81 3.41 28.11
CA THR A 145 -9.18 2.94 28.34
C THR A 145 -10.12 3.41 27.23
N GLU A 146 -11.24 2.71 27.06
CA GLU A 146 -12.21 3.06 26.01
C GLU A 146 -12.75 4.48 26.20
N ASP A 147 -12.93 4.91 27.46
CA ASP A 147 -13.35 6.27 27.81
C ASP A 147 -12.35 7.34 27.31
N GLU A 148 -11.04 7.07 27.37
CA GLU A 148 -9.99 7.99 26.90
C GLU A 148 -9.98 8.08 25.37
N VAL A 149 -10.24 6.95 24.70
CA VAL A 149 -10.35 6.85 23.25
C VAL A 149 -11.58 7.61 22.75
N GLU A 150 -12.75 7.40 23.37
CA GLU A 150 -14.00 8.09 23.03
C GLU A 150 -13.89 9.61 23.25
N ALA A 151 -13.28 10.02 24.36
CA ALA A 151 -13.04 11.43 24.65
C ALA A 151 -12.11 12.09 23.61
N MET A 152 -11.07 11.38 23.15
CA MET A 152 -10.17 11.89 22.13
C MET A 152 -10.82 11.92 20.75
N GLN A 153 -11.60 10.90 20.39
CA GLN A 153 -12.40 10.89 19.17
C GLN A 153 -13.37 12.08 19.14
N SER A 154 -14.09 12.32 20.23
CA SER A 154 -15.03 13.44 20.36
C SER A 154 -14.35 14.80 20.18
N LYS A 155 -13.14 14.98 20.73
CA LYS A 155 -12.33 16.19 20.52
C LYS A 155 -11.94 16.37 19.05
N LEU A 156 -11.51 15.32 18.36
CA LEU A 156 -11.16 15.38 16.94
C LEU A 156 -12.36 15.69 16.05
N TYR A 157 -13.55 15.21 16.42
CA TYR A 157 -14.78 15.58 15.72
C TYR A 157 -15.11 17.06 15.91
N LEU A 158 -14.96 17.60 17.12
CA LEU A 158 -15.22 19.01 17.40
C LEU A 158 -14.25 19.95 16.68
N ASP A 159 -12.96 19.62 16.70
CA ASP A 159 -11.89 20.38 16.01
C ASP A 159 -12.18 20.51 14.49
N LYS A 160 -12.63 19.42 13.86
CA LYS A 160 -13.04 19.42 12.44
C LYS A 160 -14.29 20.26 12.16
N VAL A 161 -15.18 20.44 13.13
CA VAL A 161 -16.37 21.28 12.97
C VAL A 161 -15.99 22.75 13.08
N GLU A 162 -15.11 23.09 14.02
CA GLU A 162 -14.58 24.46 14.18
C GLU A 162 -13.80 24.90 12.93
N ASP A 163 -12.99 24.02 12.32
CA ASP A 163 -12.29 24.31 11.05
C ASP A 163 -13.24 24.57 9.87
N ASN A 164 -14.46 23.99 9.87
CA ASN A 164 -15.47 24.24 8.83
C ASN A 164 -16.28 25.52 9.08
N GLU A 165 -16.28 26.06 10.30
CA GLU A 165 -17.01 27.28 10.65
C GLU A 165 -16.18 28.56 10.39
N GLU A 166 -14.86 28.44 10.16
CA GLU A 166 -13.98 29.59 9.83
C GLU A 166 -13.91 29.92 8.33
N GLU A 167 -14.52 29.13 7.45
CA GLU A 167 -14.66 29.43 6.01
C GLU A 167 -15.97 30.19 5.68
N ASP A 168 -16.38 31.15 6.53
CA ASP A 168 -17.43 32.13 6.20
C ASP A 168 -16.83 33.29 5.38
N GLY A 169 -16.40 32.96 4.17
CA GLY A 169 -16.09 33.91 3.11
C GLY A 169 -17.23 33.96 2.11
N GLU A 170 -18.24 34.81 2.37
CA GLU A 170 -19.34 35.19 1.47
C GLU A 170 -19.86 34.04 0.57
N HIS A 171 -20.89 33.33 1.05
CA HIS A 171 -21.72 32.43 0.24
C HIS A 171 -22.21 33.12 -1.06
N GLU A 172 -21.48 32.97 -2.16
CA GLU A 172 -22.09 32.88 -3.48
C GLU A 172 -22.75 31.50 -3.56
N GLU A 173 -24.08 31.50 -3.71
CA GLU A 173 -24.88 30.31 -3.99
C GLU A 173 -24.16 29.44 -5.03
N PRO A 174 -23.80 28.17 -4.72
CA PRO A 174 -23.08 27.34 -5.65
C PRO A 174 -23.99 27.03 -6.84
N ASP A 175 -23.61 27.51 -8.02
CA ASP A 175 -24.23 27.12 -9.29
C ASP A 175 -24.26 25.57 -9.36
N GLU A 176 -25.46 24.99 -9.33
CA GLU A 176 -25.70 23.53 -9.36
C GLU A 176 -25.08 22.84 -10.60
N ASP A 177 -24.65 23.62 -11.60
CA ASP A 177 -24.01 23.14 -12.82
C ASP A 177 -22.49 22.92 -12.71
N LYS A 178 -21.89 23.05 -11.51
CA LYS A 178 -20.44 22.91 -11.32
C LYS A 178 -20.00 22.00 -10.18
N LEU A 179 -20.90 21.17 -9.66
CA LEU A 179 -20.50 20.02 -8.84
C LEU A 179 -19.72 19.06 -9.73
N ASP A 180 -18.42 18.94 -9.47
CA ASP A 180 -17.53 18.03 -10.18
C ASP A 180 -18.05 16.60 -10.00
N ILE A 181 -18.63 16.07 -11.08
CA ILE A 181 -19.26 14.74 -11.17
C ILE A 181 -18.31 13.64 -10.68
N GLY A 182 -16.99 13.87 -10.69
CA GLY A 182 -15.99 12.94 -10.18
C GLY A 182 -15.96 12.75 -8.66
N LEU A 183 -16.46 13.69 -7.85
CA LEU A 183 -16.42 13.56 -6.38
C LEU A 183 -17.60 12.75 -5.82
N LEU A 184 -18.74 12.78 -6.50
CA LEU A 184 -19.94 11.99 -6.15
C LEU A 184 -19.76 10.51 -6.52
N GLU A 185 -19.02 10.22 -7.59
CA GLU A 185 -18.76 8.83 -8.03
C GLU A 185 -17.86 8.07 -7.04
N TYR A 186 -17.02 8.77 -6.26
CA TYR A 186 -16.15 8.14 -5.25
C TYR A 186 -16.90 7.71 -3.98
N ILE A 187 -18.02 8.37 -3.65
CA ILE A 187 -18.83 8.03 -2.47
C ILE A 187 -19.75 6.84 -2.79
N ASP A 188 -20.32 6.78 -3.99
CA ASP A 188 -21.19 5.66 -4.41
C ASP A 188 -20.39 4.36 -4.64
N ALA A 189 -19.10 4.44 -5.02
CA ALA A 189 -18.25 3.27 -5.18
C ALA A 189 -17.88 2.57 -3.85
N VAL A 190 -17.98 3.28 -2.72
CA VAL A 190 -17.67 2.72 -1.39
C VAL A 190 -18.88 1.99 -0.80
N ASP A 191 -20.11 2.43 -1.07
CA ASP A 191 -21.33 1.80 -0.55
C ASP A 191 -21.82 0.58 -1.37
N ILE A 192 -21.36 0.40 -2.61
CA ILE A 192 -21.73 -0.77 -3.44
C ILE A 192 -20.87 -2.01 -3.13
N ALA A 193 -19.72 -1.86 -2.46
CA ALA A 193 -18.87 -3.01 -2.11
C ALA A 193 -19.40 -3.84 -0.92
N GLU A 194 -20.34 -3.32 -0.12
CA GLU A 194 -20.85 -4.00 1.08
C GLU A 194 -22.25 -4.66 0.89
N SER A 195 -22.85 -4.60 -0.30
CA SER A 195 -24.21 -5.12 -0.54
C SER A 195 -24.35 -6.24 -1.58
N VAL A 196 -23.27 -6.92 -1.99
CA VAL A 196 -23.32 -8.05 -2.95
C VAL A 196 -23.06 -9.44 -2.32
N GLU A 197 -23.06 -9.58 -0.99
CA GLU A 197 -22.91 -10.89 -0.33
C GLU A 197 -24.10 -11.34 0.55
N GLU A 198 -25.34 -10.88 0.29
CA GLU A 198 -26.52 -11.56 0.85
C GLU A 198 -27.68 -11.63 -0.16
N GLY A 199 -27.74 -12.71 -0.95
CA GLY A 199 -28.96 -13.01 -1.71
C GLY A 199 -28.86 -14.00 -2.86
N ASP A 200 -28.26 -15.18 -2.69
CA ASP A 200 -28.51 -16.32 -3.59
C ASP A 200 -28.69 -17.61 -2.77
N VAL A 201 -29.94 -17.86 -2.37
CA VAL A 201 -30.56 -19.20 -2.15
C VAL A 201 -32.00 -19.16 -2.64
#